data_AF-A0A968G2H5-F1
#
_entry.id   AF-A0A968G2H5-F1
#
_cell.length_a   1.000
_cell.length_b   1.000
_cell.length_c   1.000
_cell.angle_alpha   90.00
_cell.angle_beta   90.00
_cell.angle_gamma   90.00
#
_symmetry.space_group_name_H-M   'P 1'
#
loop_
_entity.id
_entity.type
_entity.pdbx_description
1 polymer ?
#
loop_
_entity_poly.entity_id
_entity_poly.type
_entity_poly.pdbx_seq_one_letter_code
_entity_poly.pdbx_strand_id
1 'polypeptide(L)' 'MTTTGNQDLTPVAGDALLIVDVQNDFLPGGSLAVPQGDDVVPLLNRYARTFRRLNLPIFASRDWHPAHHCSFQEKGGPWP' A
#
# COMPACT_ATOMS: atom_id res chain seq x y z
N MET A 1 -16.89 -9.22 -17.49
CA MET A 1 -16.55 -8.59 -16.20
C MET A 1 -15.70 -7.39 -16.51
N THR A 2 -16.21 -6.20 -16.18
CA THR A 2 -15.70 -4.91 -16.65
C THR A 2 -14.28 -4.65 -16.16
N THR A 3 -13.34 -4.59 -17.11
CA THR A 3 -12.11 -3.83 -16.99
C THR A 3 -12.49 -2.37 -16.75
N THR A 4 -12.54 -1.93 -15.49
CA THR A 4 -12.55 -0.50 -15.19
C THR A 4 -11.22 0.04 -15.65
N GLY A 5 -11.26 0.65 -16.85
CA GLY A 5 -10.13 1.25 -17.50
C GLY A 5 -9.42 2.24 -16.59
N ASN A 6 -8.15 2.38 -16.87
CA ASN A 6 -7.21 3.39 -16.39
C ASN A 6 -7.82 4.81 -16.41
N GLN A 7 -8.62 5.16 -15.39
CA GLN A 7 -9.11 6.52 -15.19
C GLN A 7 -7.95 7.34 -14.65
N ASP A 8 -7.51 8.34 -15.41
CA ASP A 8 -6.51 9.29 -14.93
C ASP A 8 -7.11 10.12 -13.79
N LEU A 9 -6.66 9.81 -12.56
CA LEU A 9 -7.08 10.51 -11.35
C LEU A 9 -6.64 11.98 -11.44
N THR A 10 -7.61 12.89 -11.28
CA THR A 10 -7.38 14.35 -11.29
C THR A 10 -7.70 14.88 -9.89
N PRO A 11 -6.79 14.74 -8.92
CA PRO A 11 -7.06 15.16 -7.55
C PRO A 11 -7.06 16.69 -7.44
N VAL A 12 -7.84 17.20 -6.50
CA VAL A 12 -8.08 18.65 -6.29
C VAL A 12 -7.63 19.09 -4.90
N ALA A 13 -7.71 20.41 -4.65
CA ALA A 13 -7.44 20.95 -3.32
C ALA A 13 -8.38 20.32 -2.29
N GLY A 14 -7.81 19.71 -1.26
CA GLY A 14 -8.54 18.96 -0.22
C GLY A 14 -8.35 17.44 -0.30
N ASP A 15 -7.88 16.92 -1.44
CA ASP A 15 -7.59 15.49 -1.59
C ASP A 15 -6.22 15.11 -1.00
N ALA A 16 -6.08 13.85 -0.60
CA ALA A 16 -4.81 13.26 -0.18
C ALA A 16 -4.67 11.83 -0.73
N LEU A 17 -3.43 11.41 -1.00
CA LEU A 17 -3.10 10.02 -1.32
C LEU A 17 -2.65 9.30 -0.05
N LEU A 18 -3.36 8.24 0.35
CA LEU A 18 -2.96 7.34 1.43
C LEU A 18 -2.50 6.01 0.84
N ILE A 19 -1.24 5.64 1.07
CA ILE A 19 -0.65 4.36 0.68
C ILE A 19 -0.62 3.46 1.92
N VAL A 20 -1.36 2.36 1.89
CA VAL A 20 -1.51 1.48 3.05
C VAL A 20 -0.65 0.24 2.88
N ASP A 21 0.34 0.10 3.76
CA ASP A 21 1.10 -1.14 4.03
C ASP A 21 1.66 -1.83 2.78
N VAL A 22 2.14 -1.05 1.82
CA VAL A 22 2.89 -1.55 0.65
C VAL A 22 4.33 -1.82 1.08
N GLN A 23 4.51 -2.86 1.89
CA GLN A 23 5.78 -3.30 2.45
C GLN A 23 6.18 -4.67 1.90
N ASN A 24 7.48 -4.97 1.87
CA ASN A 24 8.01 -6.20 1.28
C ASN A 24 7.33 -7.48 1.81
N ASP A 25 6.96 -7.52 3.09
CA ASP A 25 6.29 -8.67 3.69
C ASP A 25 4.91 -8.97 3.07
N PHE A 26 4.23 -7.96 2.52
CA PHE A 26 2.94 -8.08 1.86
C PHE A 26 3.04 -8.23 0.33
N LEU A 27 4.26 -8.16 -0.24
CA LEU A 27 4.50 -8.36 -1.67
C LEU A 27 4.89 -9.83 -1.96
N PRO A 28 4.79 -10.30 -3.23
CA PRO A 28 5.22 -11.66 -3.58
C PRO A 28 6.64 -11.97 -3.12
N GLY A 29 6.80 -13.09 -2.40
CA GLY A 29 8.06 -13.50 -1.77
C GLY A 29 8.23 -13.02 -0.32
N GLY A 30 7.33 -12.18 0.19
CA GLY A 30 7.26 -11.76 1.59
C GLY A 30 6.64 -12.80 2.53
N SER A 31 6.74 -12.54 3.84
CA SER A 31 6.24 -13.44 4.89
C SER A 31 4.70 -13.57 4.91
N LEU A 32 3.98 -12.52 4.52
CA LEU A 32 2.52 -12.45 4.47
C LEU A 32 2.04 -11.92 3.10
N ALA A 33 2.62 -12.49 2.04
CA ALA A 33 2.45 -12.02 0.67
C ALA A 33 0.98 -11.99 0.22
N VAL A 34 0.56 -10.87 -0.33
CA VAL A 34 -0.70 -10.74 -1.07
C VAL A 34 -0.48 -11.21 -2.50
N PRO A 35 -1.31 -12.12 -3.05
CA PRO A 35 -1.21 -12.53 -4.44
C PRO A 35 -1.27 -11.33 -5.39
N GLN A 36 -0.27 -11.21 -6.27
CA GLN A 36 -0.14 -10.10 -7.22
C GLN A 36 -0.08 -8.71 -6.55
N GLY A 37 0.34 -8.64 -5.29
CA GLY A 37 0.38 -7.38 -4.53
C GLY A 37 1.31 -6.33 -5.12
N ASP A 38 2.28 -6.72 -5.94
CA ASP A 38 3.22 -5.85 -6.64
C ASP A 38 2.62 -5.17 -7.88
N ASP A 39 1.53 -5.68 -8.46
CA ASP A 39 0.84 -5.07 -9.61
C ASP A 39 0.35 -3.64 -9.33
N VAL A 40 0.12 -3.31 -8.05
CA VAL A 40 -0.32 -1.98 -7.62
C VAL A 40 0.82 -0.95 -7.59
N VAL A 41 2.08 -1.39 -7.50
CA VAL A 41 3.24 -0.50 -7.28
C VAL A 41 3.44 0.49 -8.43
N PRO A 42 3.40 0.09 -9.72
CA PRO A 42 3.51 1.05 -10.82
C PRO A 42 2.38 2.10 -10.83
N LEU A 43 1.17 1.71 -10.45
CA LEU A 43 0.02 2.59 -10.35
C LEU A 43 0.17 3.61 -9.22
N LEU A 44 0.57 3.16 -8.03
CA LEU A 44 0.83 4.04 -6.89
C LEU A 44 1.94 5.04 -7.20
N ASN A 45 3.03 4.60 -7.84
CA ASN A 45 4.10 5.48 -8.27
C ASN A 45 3.63 6.54 -9.28
N ARG A 46 2.63 6.23 -10.11
CA ARG A 46 2.01 7.23 -10.99
C ARG A 46 1.17 8.23 -10.20
N TYR A 47 0.35 7.76 -9.26
CA TYR A 47 -0.46 8.65 -8.42
C TYR A 47 0.38 9.53 -7.50
N ALA A 48 1.41 8.99 -6.86
CA ALA A 48 2.34 9.76 -6.03
C ALA A 48 3.00 10.89 -6.84
N ARG A 49 3.38 10.63 -8.10
CA ARG A 49 3.88 11.69 -9.01
C ARG A 49 2.83 12.75 -9.30
N THR A 50 1.57 12.37 -9.53
CA THR A 50 0.46 13.31 -9.76
C THR A 50 0.20 14.19 -8.54
N PHE A 51 0.06 13.61 -7.35
CA PHE A 51 -0.18 14.35 -6.11
C PHE A 51 0.98 15.29 -5.79
N ARG A 52 2.23 14.82 -5.94
CA ARG A 52 3.43 15.64 -5.75
C ARG A 52 3.49 16.82 -6.73
N ARG A 53 3.11 16.61 -8.00
CA ARG A 53 3.06 17.68 -9.02
C ARG A 53 2.02 18.76 -8.67
N LEU A 54 0.92 18.36 -8.05
CA LEU A 54 -0.16 19.27 -7.65
C LEU A 54 0.03 19.84 -6.23
N ASN A 55 1.17 19.56 -5.59
CA ASN A 55 1.47 19.95 -4.21
C ASN A 55 0.40 19.49 -3.20
N LEU A 56 -0.15 18.29 -3.41
CA LEU A 56 -1.15 17.67 -2.54
C LEU A 56 -0.49 16.65 -1.58
N PRO A 57 -1.08 16.40 -0.39
CA PRO A 57 -0.53 15.48 0.60
C PRO A 57 -0.43 14.03 0.10
N ILE A 58 0.66 13.36 0.51
CA ILE A 58 0.88 11.94 0.34
C ILE A 58 1.27 11.37 1.71
N PHE A 59 0.51 10.38 2.18
CA PHE A 59 0.76 9.67 3.43
C PHE A 59 1.01 8.20 3.11
N ALA A 60 1.93 7.57 3.84
CA ALA A 60 2.18 6.14 3.76
C ALA A 60 2.16 5.56 5.17
N SER A 61 1.36 4.52 5.38
CA SER A 61 1.42 3.73 6.62
C SER A 61 2.45 2.62 6.49
N ARG A 62 2.78 2.05 7.66
CA ARG A 62 3.53 0.81 7.76
C ARG A 62 3.09 0.07 9.00
N ASP A 63 2.94 -1.24 8.89
CA ASP A 63 3.01 -2.12 10.03
C ASP A 63 4.46 -2.11 10.56
N TRP A 64 4.60 -1.71 11.82
CA TRP A 64 5.89 -1.53 12.50
C TRP A 64 5.91 -2.30 13.81
N HIS A 65 5.86 -3.62 13.69
CA HIS A 65 5.78 -4.52 14.82
C HIS A 65 7.13 -4.64 15.57
N PRO A 66 7.11 -4.75 16.91
CA PRO A 66 8.24 -5.31 17.64
C PRO A 66 8.40 -6.81 17.30
N ALA A 67 9.60 -7.37 17.49
CA ALA A 67 9.90 -8.77 17.16
C ALA A 67 8.98 -9.81 17.82
N HIS A 68 8.33 -9.44 18.93
CA HIS A 68 7.50 -10.32 19.75
C HIS A 68 6.05 -9.84 19.85
N HIS A 69 5.54 -9.29 18.74
CA HIS A 69 4.20 -8.73 18.69
C HIS A 69 3.12 -9.80 18.94
N CYS A 70 2.03 -9.42 19.62
CA CYS A 70 0.97 -10.36 20.01
C CYS A 70 0.20 -10.96 18.82
N SER A 71 0.31 -10.37 17.63
CA SER A 71 -0.32 -10.90 16.42
C SER A 71 0.46 -12.05 15.77
N PHE A 72 1.71 -12.28 16.18
CA PHE A 72 2.54 -13.34 15.63
C PHE A 72 2.20 -14.71 16.21
N GLN A 73 2.37 -15.76 15.41
CA GLN A 73 2.10 -17.15 15.79
C GLN A 73 2.91 -17.59 17.01
N GLU A 74 4.14 -17.10 17.17
CA GLU A 74 4.97 -17.34 18.37
C GLU A 74 4.35 -16.79 19.67
N LYS A 75 3.38 -15.87 19.58
CA LYS A 75 2.62 -15.30 20.69
C LYS A 75 1.16 -15.75 20.74
N GLY A 76 0.78 -16.73 19.90
CA GLY A 76 -0.58 -17.24 19.79
C GLY A 76 -1.48 -16.42 18.87
N GLY A 77 -0.92 -15.48 18.10
CA GLY A 77 -1.64 -14.74 17.07
C GLY A 77 -1.76 -15.50 15.75
N PRO A 78 -2.51 -14.97 14.77
CA PRO A 78 -2.78 -15.67 13.51
C PRO A 78 -1.67 -15.52 12.45
N TRP A 79 -0.83 -14.49 12.55
CA TRP A 79 0.11 -14.10 11.50
C TRP A 79 1.50 -14.68 11.73
N PRO A 80 2.26 -14.99 10.67
CA PRO A 80 3.62 -15.52 10.81
C PRO A 80 4.54 -14.59 11.62
#